data_AF-A0A2E6ZUZ4-F1
#
_entry.id   AF-A0A2E6ZUZ4-F1
#
_cell.length_a   1.000
_cell.length_b   1.000
_cell.length_c   1.000
_cell.angle_alpha   90.00
_cell.angle_beta   90.00
_cell.angle_gamma   90.00
#
_symmetry.space_group_name_H-M   'P 1'
#
loop_
_entity.id
_entity.type
_entity.pdbx_description
1 polymer ?
#
loop_
_entity_poly.entity_id
_entity_poly.type
_entity_poly.pdbx_seq_one_letter_code
_entity_poly.pdbx_strand_id
1 'polypeptide(L)'
;MSPGEVQTIVFGLLRGLLSSSLFLLALFLGFCVIFNFTKLRAINKNSRIVRSLDDRLSGARYLSPNVPRGPADQLKTPELQEHTGR
;
A
#
# COMPACT_ATOMS: atom_id res chain seq x y z
N MET A 1 -32.25 49.60 7.97
CA MET A 1 -31.23 48.60 8.31
C MET A 1 -29.99 49.36 8.75
N SER A 2 -29.70 49.33 10.04
CA SER A 2 -28.54 50.06 10.56
C SER A 2 -27.24 49.34 10.16
N PRO A 3 -26.12 50.05 10.00
CA PRO A 3 -24.83 49.42 9.68
C PRO A 3 -24.43 48.32 10.68
N GLY A 4 -24.83 48.47 11.95
CA GLY A 4 -24.55 47.48 13.00
C GLY A 4 -25.34 46.17 12.85
N GLU A 5 -26.59 46.24 12.36
CA GLU A 5 -27.39 45.04 12.05
C GLU A 5 -26.82 44.25 10.88
N VAL A 6 -26.31 44.97 9.87
CA VAL A 6 -25.67 44.33 8.71
C VAL A 6 -24.42 43.57 9.15
N GLN A 7 -23.59 44.17 10.02
CA GLN A 7 -22.39 43.53 10.54
C GLN A 7 -22.69 42.27 11.34
N THR A 8 -23.67 42.30 12.24
CA THR A 8 -24.03 41.10 13.04
C THR A 8 -24.54 39.96 12.18
N ILE A 9 -25.35 40.25 11.15
CA ILE A 9 -25.82 39.25 10.19
C ILE A 9 -24.65 38.66 9.40
N VAL A 10 -23.74 39.50 8.89
CA VAL A 10 -22.57 39.05 8.12
C VAL A 10 -21.66 38.17 8.96
N PHE A 11 -21.37 38.56 10.21
CA PHE A 11 -20.55 37.75 11.11
C PHE A 11 -21.22 36.43 11.49
N GLY A 12 -22.54 36.44 11.73
CA GLY A 12 -23.31 35.23 11.99
C GLY A 12 -23.28 34.25 10.81
N LEU A 13 -23.50 34.76 9.60
CA LEU A 13 -23.44 33.98 8.36
C LEU A 13 -22.05 33.38 8.16
N LEU A 14 -20.99 34.20 8.28
CA LEU A 14 -19.62 33.77 8.06
C LEU A 14 -19.21 32.68 9.06
N ARG A 15 -19.59 32.85 10.32
CA ARG A 15 -19.33 31.87 11.37
C ARG A 15 -20.08 30.55 11.13
N GLY A 16 -21.34 30.62 10.71
CA GLY A 16 -22.14 29.45 10.36
C GLY A 16 -21.61 28.68 9.15
N LEU A 17 -21.19 29.40 8.11
CA LEU A 17 -20.55 28.81 6.93
C LEU A 17 -19.23 28.14 7.29
N LEU A 18 -18.36 28.81 8.05
CA LEU A 18 -17.10 28.21 8.49
C LEU A 18 -17.33 26.98 9.36
N SER A 19 -18.24 27.06 10.34
CA SER A 19 -18.47 25.97 11.28
C SER A 19 -19.03 24.73 10.59
N SER A 20 -20.03 24.90 9.72
CA SER A 20 -20.62 23.81 8.94
C SER A 20 -19.63 23.20 7.96
N SER A 21 -18.85 24.03 7.26
CA SER A 21 -17.84 23.54 6.32
C SER A 21 -16.73 22.75 7.01
N LEU A 22 -16.18 23.29 8.11
CA LEU A 22 -15.14 22.60 8.89
C LEU A 22 -15.66 21.31 9.51
N PHE A 23 -16.91 21.29 9.98
CA PHE A 23 -17.53 20.08 10.53
C PHE A 23 -17.64 18.96 9.50
N LEU A 24 -18.16 19.26 8.30
CA LEU A 24 -18.26 18.28 7.22
C LEU A 24 -16.88 17.83 6.75
N LEU A 25 -15.92 18.75 6.64
CA LEU A 25 -14.55 18.44 6.27
C LEU A 25 -13.91 17.49 7.29
N ALA A 26 -14.07 17.76 8.58
CA ALA A 26 -13.54 16.92 9.65
C ALA A 26 -14.17 15.51 9.64
N LEU A 27 -15.50 15.41 9.44
CA LEU A 27 -16.17 14.12 9.29
C LEU A 27 -15.68 13.35 8.07
N PHE A 28 -15.54 14.03 6.92
CA PHE A 28 -15.07 13.42 5.69
C PHE A 28 -13.62 12.92 5.83
N LEU A 29 -12.71 13.76 6.33
CA LEU A 29 -11.33 13.33 6.59
C LEU A 29 -11.29 12.21 7.62
N GLY A 30 -12.04 12.32 8.72
CA GLY A 30 -12.09 11.27 9.75
C GLY A 30 -12.55 9.94 9.16
N PHE A 31 -13.61 9.95 8.36
CA PHE A 31 -14.09 8.78 7.64
C PHE A 31 -13.03 8.25 6.66
N CYS A 32 -12.47 9.10 5.80
CA CYS A 32 -11.44 8.69 4.85
C CYS A 32 -10.23 8.09 5.56
N VAL A 33 -9.78 8.67 6.67
CA VAL A 33 -8.63 8.19 7.43
C VAL A 33 -8.94 6.84 8.07
N ILE A 34 -10.04 6.71 8.81
CA ILE A 34 -10.43 5.45 9.48
C ILE A 34 -10.60 4.32 8.46
N PHE A 35 -11.31 4.56 7.36
CA PHE A 35 -11.62 3.54 6.37
C PHE A 35 -10.49 3.29 5.35
N ASN A 36 -9.61 4.27 5.06
CA ASN A 36 -8.44 3.99 4.22
C ASN A 36 -7.29 3.36 5.02
N PHE A 37 -7.16 3.62 6.33
CA PHE A 37 -6.17 2.90 7.13
C PHE A 37 -6.43 1.39 7.15
N THR A 38 -7.69 0.94 7.14
CA THR A 38 -7.99 -0.51 7.00
C THR A 38 -7.62 -1.06 5.62
N LYS A 39 -7.61 -0.20 4.58
CA LYS A 39 -7.16 -0.54 3.23
C LYS A 39 -5.63 -0.54 3.10
N LEU A 40 -4.93 0.27 3.90
CA LEU A 40 -3.48 0.27 4.05
C LEU A 40 -3.04 -0.94 4.88
N ARG A 41 -3.25 -2.13 4.31
CA ARG A 41 -2.82 -3.40 4.88
C ARG A 41 -1.30 -3.42 4.93
N ALA A 42 -0.73 -3.59 6.13
CA ALA A 42 0.70 -3.81 6.27
C ALA A 42 1.13 -4.99 5.39
N ILE A 43 2.10 -4.76 4.51
CA ILE A 43 2.80 -5.80 3.76
C ILE A 43 3.63 -6.56 4.79
N ASN A 44 3.02 -7.57 5.41
CA ASN A 44 3.63 -8.40 6.44
C ASN A 44 3.71 -9.84 5.91
N LYS A 45 4.82 -10.51 6.21
CA LYS A 45 5.10 -11.92 5.88
C LYS A 45 4.00 -12.88 6.37
N ASN A 46 3.23 -12.46 7.38
CA ASN A 46 2.07 -13.19 7.92
C ASN A 46 0.73 -12.88 7.22
N SER A 47 0.74 -12.13 6.11
CA SER A 47 -0.48 -11.90 5.31
C SER A 47 -1.00 -13.21 4.73
N ARG A 48 -2.27 -13.53 5.02
CA ARG A 48 -2.98 -14.70 4.46
C ARG A 48 -3.14 -14.68 2.92
N ILE A 49 -2.97 -13.51 2.30
CA ILE A 49 -3.15 -13.32 0.86
C ILE A 49 -1.79 -12.97 0.28
N VAL A 50 -1.31 -13.81 -0.65
CA VAL A 50 -0.05 -13.62 -1.39
C VAL A 50 -0.40 -12.86 -2.67
N ARG A 51 0.09 -11.62 -2.80
CA ARG A 51 -0.18 -10.75 -3.95
C ARG A 51 0.88 -10.85 -5.03
N SER A 52 2.13 -11.01 -4.61
CA SER A 52 3.29 -11.23 -5.47
C SER A 52 4.15 -12.35 -4.89
N LEU A 53 4.95 -12.99 -5.74
CA LEU A 53 5.93 -13.99 -5.28
C LEU A 53 6.90 -13.38 -4.27
N ASP A 54 7.23 -12.09 -4.44
CA ASP A 54 8.20 -11.35 -3.64
C ASP A 54 7.74 -11.17 -2.18
N ASP A 55 6.43 -10.99 -1.96
CA ASP A 55 5.82 -10.97 -0.61
C ASP A 55 6.07 -12.27 0.17
N ARG A 56 6.17 -13.39 -0.56
CA ARG A 56 6.35 -14.73 0.02
C ARG A 56 7.82 -15.13 0.13
N LEU A 57 8.64 -14.61 -0.78
CA LEU A 57 10.01 -15.04 -0.97
C LEU A 57 11.04 -14.26 -0.16
N SER A 58 10.64 -13.20 0.58
CA SER A 58 11.50 -12.29 1.35
C SER A 58 12.96 -12.78 1.45
N GLY A 59 13.77 -12.45 0.44
CA GLY A 59 15.11 -13.04 0.27
C GLY A 59 15.25 -14.11 -0.82
N ALA A 60 14.55 -14.02 -1.96
CA ALA A 60 14.92 -14.75 -3.17
C ALA A 60 16.33 -14.31 -3.58
N ARG A 61 17.35 -14.99 -3.06
CA ARG A 61 18.73 -14.78 -3.47
C ARG A 61 18.79 -15.17 -4.93
N TYR A 62 19.21 -14.25 -5.79
CA TYR A 62 19.47 -14.57 -7.19
C TYR A 62 20.47 -15.72 -7.23
N LEU A 63 20.00 -16.89 -7.65
CA LEU A 63 20.85 -18.05 -7.83
C LEU A 63 21.50 -17.89 -9.20
N SER A 64 22.82 -17.74 -9.20
CA SER A 64 23.61 -17.71 -10.43
C SER A 64 23.28 -18.94 -11.30
N PRO A 65 23.33 -18.84 -12.64
CA PRO A 65 22.96 -19.93 -13.53
C PRO A 65 23.64 -21.27 -13.24
N ASN A 66 24.79 -21.25 -12.57
CA ASN A 66 25.60 -22.42 -12.24
C ASN A 66 25.30 -23.03 -10.85
N VAL A 67 24.33 -22.48 -10.12
CA VAL A 67 24.01 -22.98 -8.77
C VAL A 67 23.00 -24.13 -8.89
N PRO A 68 23.26 -25.28 -8.24
CA PRO A 68 22.33 -26.41 -8.26
C PRO A 68 20.96 -26.01 -7.71
N ARG A 69 19.91 -26.30 -8.47
CA ARG A 69 18.52 -26.04 -8.09
C ARG A 69 17.92 -27.30 -7.48
N GLY A 70 18.01 -27.44 -6.16
CA GLY A 70 17.49 -28.59 -5.41
C GLY A 70 18.57 -29.57 -4.94
N PRO A 71 18.19 -30.74 -4.41
CA PRO A 71 19.12 -31.70 -3.81
C PRO A 71 20.02 -32.41 -4.83
N ALA A 72 19.66 -32.38 -6.12
CA ALA A 72 20.47 -32.92 -7.20
C ALA A 72 20.96 -31.77 -8.10
N ASP A 73 22.24 -31.81 -8.47
CA ASP A 73 22.85 -30.84 -9.37
C ASP A 73 22.40 -31.11 -10.82
N GLN A 74 21.31 -30.46 -11.22
CA GLN A 74 20.72 -30.57 -12.55
C GLN A 74 21.66 -30.13 -13.69
N LEU A 75 22.76 -29.44 -13.39
CA LEU A 75 23.74 -28.99 -14.39
C LEU A 75 24.89 -29.99 -14.57
N LYS A 76 24.98 -31.01 -13.71
CA LYS A 76 25.98 -32.08 -13.76
C LYS A 76 25.35 -33.45 -13.97
N THR A 77 24.25 -33.52 -14.71
CA THR A 77 23.70 -34.82 -15.08
C THR A 77 24.55 -35.44 -16.20
N PRO A 78 24.69 -36.78 -16.22
CA PRO A 78 25.55 -37.46 -17.21
C PRO A 78 25.11 -37.16 -18.65
N GLU A 79 23.81 -37.03 -18.89
CA GLU A 79 23.25 -36.77 -20.23
C GLU A 79 23.71 -35.40 -20.78
N LEU A 80 23.83 -34.39 -19.91
CA LEU A 80 24.27 -33.03 -20.28
C LEU A 80 25.78 -32.94 -20.54
N GLN A 81 26.58 -33.73 -19.83
CA GLN A 81 28.03 -33.77 -20.00
C GLN A 81 28.43 -34.45 -21.30
N GLU A 82 27.71 -35.51 -21.68
CA GLU A 82 27.90 -36.21 -22.95
C GLU A 82 27.64 -35.31 -24.17
N HIS A 83 26.69 -34.37 -24.06
CA HIS A 83 26.37 -33.42 -25.12
C HIS A 83 27.37 -32.26 -25.26
N THR A 84 28.07 -31.88 -24.19
CA THR A 84 29.06 -30.78 -24.23
C THR A 84 30.41 -31.24 -24.78
N GLY A 85 30.69 -32.55 -24.75
CA GLY A 85 31.93 -33.14 -25.25
C GLY A 85 31.94 -33.52 -26.74
N ARG A 86 30.90 -33.16 -27.50
CA ARG A 86 30.82 -33.29 -28.97
C ARG A 86 30.99 -31.93 -29.64
#